data_AF-A0A087E6D1-F1
#
_entry.id   AF-A0A087E6D1-F1
#
_cell.length_a   1.000
_cell.length_b   1.000
_cell.length_c   1.000
_cell.angle_alpha   90.00
_cell.angle_beta   90.00
_cell.angle_gamma   90.00
#
_symmetry.space_group_name_H-M   'P 1'
#
loop_
_entity.id
_entity.type
_entity.pdbx_description
1 polymer ?
#
loop_
_entity_poly.entity_id
_entity_poly.type
_entity_poly.pdbx_seq_one_letter_code
_entity_poly.pdbx_strand_id
1 'polypeptide(L)'
;MTNANNSQLLDAQQLEQRFDDGGEVLGYFDLDHPVVEHHPVVQKRITLTMPDWIVEGLDEEAEELAISRNAVVNTWLAERIRASRAHSQSTVRA
;
A
#
# COMPACT_ATOMS: atom_id res chain seq x y z
N MET A 1 -36.27 -9.53 -20.21
CA MET A 1 -36.22 -9.90 -18.78
C MET A 1 -35.20 -8.98 -18.13
N THR A 2 -35.66 -7.85 -17.58
CA THR A 2 -34.82 -6.82 -16.95
C THR A 2 -35.00 -6.95 -15.44
N ASN A 3 -33.98 -7.46 -14.75
CA ASN A 3 -34.02 -7.51 -13.30
C ASN A 3 -33.75 -6.10 -12.77
N ALA A 4 -34.79 -5.48 -12.21
CA ALA A 4 -34.71 -4.20 -11.54
C ALA A 4 -33.97 -4.42 -10.21
N ASN A 5 -32.63 -4.39 -10.25
CA ASN A 5 -31.83 -4.40 -9.04
C ASN A 5 -31.93 -3.02 -8.38
N ASN A 6 -32.97 -2.89 -7.55
CA ASN A 6 -33.08 -1.92 -6.48
C ASN A 6 -31.96 -2.22 -5.46
N SER A 7 -30.73 -1.87 -5.83
CA SER A 7 -29.58 -1.95 -4.94
C SER A 7 -29.79 -0.86 -3.90
N GLN A 8 -30.27 -1.23 -2.72
CA GLN A 8 -30.27 -0.34 -1.57
C GLN A 8 -28.83 0.13 -1.37
N LEU A 9 -28.55 1.39 -1.70
CA LEU A 9 -27.26 2.01 -1.49
C LEU A 9 -27.04 2.11 0.02
N LEU A 10 -26.26 1.18 0.56
CA LEU A 10 -25.72 1.28 1.91
C LEU A 10 -24.49 2.17 1.85
N ASP A 11 -24.37 3.08 2.80
CA ASP A 11 -23.10 3.78 3.03
C ASP A 11 -22.09 2.80 3.67
N ALA A 12 -20.81 3.07 3.50
CA ALA A 12 -19.73 2.19 3.95
C ALA A 12 -19.85 1.84 5.44
N GLN A 13 -20.21 2.81 6.27
CA GLN A 13 -20.38 2.61 7.71
C GLN A 13 -21.53 1.65 8.06
N GLN A 14 -22.60 1.63 7.26
CA GLN A 14 -23.74 0.75 7.49
C GLN A 14 -23.46 -0.69 7.05
N LEU A 15 -22.68 -0.84 5.98
CA LEU A 15 -22.20 -2.14 5.50
C LEU A 15 -21.25 -2.77 6.53
N GLU A 16 -20.29 -2.00 7.04
CA GLU A 16 -19.32 -2.42 8.06
C GLU A 16 -20.04 -2.92 9.33
N GLN A 17 -20.97 -2.12 9.87
CA GLN A 17 -21.72 -2.49 11.06
C GLN A 17 -22.49 -3.80 10.88
N ARG A 18 -23.14 -4.01 9.73
CA ARG A 18 -23.86 -5.25 9.46
C ARG A 18 -22.95 -6.46 9.31
N PHE A 19 -21.75 -6.27 8.77
CA PHE A 19 -20.75 -7.32 8.69
C PHE A 19 -20.28 -7.73 10.08
N ASP A 20 -19.98 -6.76 10.95
CA ASP A 20 -19.57 -7.00 12.34
C ASP A 20 -20.65 -7.68 13.18
N ASP A 21 -21.92 -7.32 12.94
CA ASP A 21 -23.09 -7.94 13.58
C ASP A 21 -23.40 -9.36 13.05
N GLY A 22 -22.58 -9.89 12.14
CA GLY A 22 -22.75 -11.23 11.53
C GLY A 22 -23.89 -11.31 10.51
N GLY A 23 -24.34 -10.17 10.00
CA GLY A 23 -25.37 -10.07 8.96
C GLY A 23 -24.87 -10.50 7.58
N GLU A 24 -25.82 -10.90 6.73
CA GLU A 24 -25.54 -11.25 5.34
C GLU A 24 -25.29 -9.96 4.53
N VAL A 25 -24.11 -9.87 3.92
CA VAL A 25 -23.68 -8.68 3.16
C VAL A 25 -23.34 -8.98 1.69
N LEU A 26 -23.26 -10.25 1.28
CA LEU A 26 -22.84 -10.65 -0.06
C LEU A 26 -23.86 -10.20 -1.12
N GLY A 27 -25.15 -10.11 -0.77
CA GLY A 27 -26.18 -9.56 -1.64
C GLY A 27 -25.98 -8.09 -2.04
N TYR A 28 -25.06 -7.37 -1.40
CA TYR A 28 -24.70 -5.98 -1.74
C TYR A 28 -23.43 -5.87 -2.60
N PHE A 29 -22.73 -6.97 -2.86
CA PHE A 29 -21.54 -6.99 -3.72
C PHE A 29 -21.89 -7.54 -5.11
N ASP A 30 -21.42 -6.88 -6.17
CA ASP A 30 -21.48 -7.42 -7.52
C ASP A 30 -20.34 -8.44 -7.70
N LEU A 31 -20.68 -9.72 -7.50
CA LEU A 31 -19.74 -10.84 -7.64
C LEU A 31 -19.61 -11.32 -9.10
N ASP A 32 -20.57 -10.94 -9.96
CA ASP A 32 -20.56 -11.31 -11.38
C ASP A 32 -19.61 -10.40 -12.17
N HIS A 33 -19.46 -9.13 -11.77
CA HIS A 33 -18.56 -8.16 -12.39
C HIS A 33 -17.67 -7.46 -11.36
N PRO A 34 -16.74 -8.17 -10.71
CA PRO A 34 -15.85 -7.57 -9.74
C PRO A 34 -14.94 -6.53 -10.42
N VAL A 35 -15.07 -5.28 -10.00
CA VAL A 35 -14.15 -4.20 -10.41
C VAL A 35 -12.90 -4.31 -9.55
N VAL A 36 -11.85 -4.91 -10.11
CA VAL A 36 -10.52 -4.90 -9.48
C VAL A 36 -9.82 -3.60 -9.90
N GLU A 37 -9.87 -2.59 -9.03
CA GLU A 37 -9.04 -1.39 -9.20
C GLU A 37 -7.57 -1.76 -8.97
N HIS A 38 -6.88 -2.14 -10.05
CA HIS A 38 -5.43 -2.12 -10.07
C HIS A 38 -4.99 -0.66 -10.03
N HIS A 39 -4.63 -0.15 -8.86
CA HIS A 39 -3.84 1.07 -8.77
C HIS A 39 -2.39 0.71 -9.14
N PRO A 40 -1.92 0.95 -10.39
CA PRO A 40 -0.52 0.77 -10.69
C PRO A 40 0.29 1.67 -9.75
N VAL A 41 1.34 1.12 -9.15
CA VAL A 41 2.26 1.91 -8.34
C VAL A 41 2.89 2.97 -9.24
N VAL A 42 2.42 4.21 -9.13
CA VAL A 42 2.94 5.34 -9.91
C VAL A 42 4.36 5.63 -9.42
N GLN A 43 5.35 5.15 -10.16
CA GLN A 43 6.76 5.42 -9.87
C GLN A 43 7.07 6.88 -10.20
N LYS A 44 7.60 7.61 -9.21
CA LYS A 44 8.08 9.00 -9.40
C LYS A 44 9.60 9.01 -9.43
N ARG A 45 10.18 9.58 -10.48
CA ARG A 45 11.63 9.79 -10.59
C ARG A 45 12.01 11.08 -9.87
N ILE A 46 13.00 11.00 -8.99
CA ILE A 46 13.55 12.13 -8.26
C ILE A 46 15.05 12.26 -8.55
N THR A 47 15.56 13.49 -8.54
CA THR A 47 17.00 13.79 -8.62
C THR A 47 17.44 14.34 -7.28
N LEU A 48 18.56 13.85 -6.77
CA LEU A 48 19.09 14.11 -5.44
C LEU A 48 20.60 14.39 -5.55
N THR A 49 21.10 15.28 -4.71
CA THR A 49 22.53 15.52 -4.51
C THR A 49 22.94 14.98 -3.14
N MET A 50 24.02 14.20 -3.10
CA MET A 50 24.58 13.62 -1.87
C MET A 50 26.09 13.90 -1.80
N PRO A 51 26.68 14.00 -0.61
CA PRO A 51 28.14 13.99 -0.43
C PRO A 51 28.78 12.71 -1.00
N ASP A 52 30.04 12.81 -1.43
CA ASP A 52 30.79 11.70 -2.04
C ASP A 52 30.83 10.45 -1.14
N TRP A 53 31.10 10.63 0.16
CA TRP A 53 31.18 9.51 1.10
C TRP A 53 29.88 8.68 1.22
N ILE A 54 28.72 9.30 0.95
CA ILE A 54 27.45 8.56 0.93
C ILE A 54 27.36 7.71 -0.34
N VAL A 55 27.78 8.28 -1.47
CA VAL A 55 27.74 7.57 -2.76
C VAL A 55 28.69 6.39 -2.73
N GLU A 56 29.91 6.58 -2.21
CA GLU A 56 30.92 5.52 -2.04
C GLU A 56 30.37 4.37 -1.19
N GLY A 57 29.82 4.66 -0.01
CA GLY A 57 29.25 3.60 0.83
C GLY A 57 28.06 2.87 0.19
N LEU A 58 27.25 3.56 -0.62
CA LEU A 58 26.16 2.92 -1.38
C LEU A 58 26.67 2.04 -2.53
N ASP A 59 27.82 2.39 -3.12
CA ASP A 59 28.46 1.61 -4.17
C ASP A 59 29.10 0.33 -3.63
N GLU A 60 29.81 0.43 -2.51
CA GLU A 60 30.39 -0.74 -1.83
C GLU A 60 29.32 -1.78 -1.48
N GLU A 61 28.20 -1.34 -0.92
CA GLU A 61 27.06 -2.22 -0.60
C GLU A 61 26.42 -2.83 -1.86
N ALA A 62 26.30 -2.03 -2.93
CA ALA A 62 25.74 -2.49 -4.19
C ALA A 62 26.61 -3.59 -4.83
N GLU A 63 27.94 -3.45 -4.73
CA GLU A 63 28.89 -4.47 -5.16
C GLU A 63 28.79 -5.75 -4.31
N GLU A 64 28.73 -5.62 -2.98
CA GLU A 64 28.62 -6.77 -2.07
C GLU A 64 27.34 -7.57 -2.32
N LEU A 65 26.21 -6.89 -2.53
CA LEU A 65 24.91 -7.51 -2.80
C LEU A 65 24.71 -7.90 -4.28
N ALA A 66 25.65 -7.54 -5.17
CA ALA A 66 25.55 -7.72 -6.62
C ALA A 66 24.24 -7.14 -7.22
N ILE A 67 23.81 -5.98 -6.74
CA ILE A 67 22.62 -5.26 -7.21
C ILE A 67 22.97 -3.82 -7.63
N SER A 68 22.04 -3.13 -8.28
CA SER A 68 22.25 -1.72 -8.61
C SER A 68 22.20 -0.84 -7.37
N ARG A 69 22.97 0.26 -7.35
CA ARG A 69 22.88 1.33 -6.33
C ARG A 69 21.44 1.80 -6.07
N ASN A 70 20.64 1.96 -7.13
CA ASN A 70 19.23 2.37 -7.00
C ASN A 70 18.39 1.34 -6.22
N ALA A 71 18.71 0.05 -6.34
CA ALA A 71 18.03 -1.00 -5.59
C ALA A 71 18.40 -0.93 -4.09
N VAL A 72 19.66 -0.69 -3.75
CA VAL A 72 20.10 -0.45 -2.36
C VAL A 72 19.36 0.75 -1.77
N VAL A 73 19.40 1.90 -2.47
CA VAL A 73 18.74 3.14 -2.03
C VAL A 73 17.24 2.93 -1.81
N ASN A 74 16.56 2.30 -2.77
CA ASN A 74 15.12 2.05 -2.66
C ASN A 74 14.78 1.13 -1.49
N THR A 75 15.58 0.09 -1.27
CA THR A 75 15.35 -0.89 -0.21
C THR A 75 15.51 -0.26 1.16
N TRP A 76 16.64 0.41 1.40
CA TRP A 76 16.91 1.05 2.69
C TRP A 76 15.93 2.19 3.00
N LEU A 77 15.55 2.98 1.99
CA LEU A 77 14.55 4.03 2.17
C LEU A 77 13.19 3.43 2.54
N ALA A 78 12.77 2.34 1.86
CA ALA A 78 11.53 1.66 2.18
C ALA A 78 11.53 1.07 3.60
N GLU A 79 12.64 0.45 4.01
CA GLU A 79 12.83 -0.09 5.36
C GLU A 79 12.75 1.01 6.42
N ARG A 80 13.46 2.12 6.23
CA ARG A 80 13.46 3.24 7.18
C ARG A 80 12.06 3.86 7.32
N ILE A 81 11.34 4.04 6.21
CA ILE A 81 9.96 4.54 6.22
C ILE A 81 9.03 3.58 6.96
N ARG A 82 9.13 2.27 6.70
CA ARG A 82 8.31 1.25 7.38
C ARG A 82 8.59 1.19 8.87
N ALA A 83 9.86 1.19 9.26
CA ALA A 83 10.27 1.19 10.67
C ALA A 83 9.74 2.43 11.41
N SER A 84 9.84 3.61 10.79
CA SER A 84 9.29 4.86 11.35
C SER A 84 7.77 4.78 11.54
N ARG A 85 7.03 4.28 10.55
CA ARG A 85 5.56 4.10 10.66
C ARG A 85 5.16 3.11 11.75
N ALA A 86 5.86 1.98 11.86
CA ALA A 86 5.60 0.98 12.89
C ALA A 86 5.80 1.58 14.29
N HIS A 87 6.85 2.39 14.48
CA HIS A 87 7.12 3.05 15.75
C HIS A 87 6.02 4.06 16.14
N SER A 88 5.52 4.83 15.17
CA SER A 88 4.42 5.77 15.39
C SER A 88 3.10 5.08 15.71
N GLN A 89 2.80 3.94 15.11
CA GLN A 89 1.56 3.19 15.40
C GLN A 89 1.55 2.53 16.79
N SER A 90 2.70 2.07 17.28
CA SER A 90 2.81 1.56 18.66
C SER A 90 2.62 2.65 19.72
N THR A 91 2.98 3.90 19.41
CA THR A 91 2.85 5.02 20.36
C THR A 91 1.39 5.52 20.48
N VAL A 92 0.55 5.31 19.46
CA VAL A 92 -0.86 5.75 19.45
C VAL A 92 -1.81 4.69 20.03
N ARG A 93 -1.36 3.44 20.18
CA ARG A 93 -2.16 2.32 20.72
C ARG A 93 -1.92 2.02 22.21
N ALA A 94 -1.06 2.79 22.87
CA ALA A 94 -0.77 2.71 24.31
C ALA A 94 -1.44 3.86 25.06
#